data_AF-A0A9N9CSB0-F1
#
_entry.id   AF-A0A9N9CSB0-F1
#
_cell.length_a   1.000
_cell.length_b   1.000
_cell.length_c   1.000
_cell.angle_alpha   90.00
_cell.angle_beta   90.00
_cell.angle_gamma   90.00
#
_symmetry.space_group_name_H-M   'P 1'
#
loop_
_entity.id
_entity.type
_entity.pdbx_description
1 polymer ?
#
loop_
_entity_poly.entity_id
_entity_poly.type
_entity_poly.pdbx_seq_one_letter_code
_entity_poly.pdbx_strand_id
1 'polypeptide(L)'
;MSGRTKKKVLYAGKGLGKGKAVLKRHRKLLRENIKGITRPAIRRLARRGGVKRISAGIYEEARHALRHFLTETLRDVVTYCEYEKKKTVTVMEVLLALKRRGKTIYGFDGDIIHKRLDGRRLGG
;
A
#
# COMPACT_ATOMS: atom_id res chain seq x y z
N MET A 1 11.81 45.20 51.64
CA MET A 1 11.88 44.70 50.24
C MET A 1 11.53 43.23 50.24
N SER A 2 10.31 42.89 49.82
CA SER A 2 9.70 41.55 49.98
C SER A 2 10.10 40.61 48.84
N GLY A 3 10.81 39.53 49.18
CA GLY A 3 11.26 38.50 48.23
C GLY A 3 10.14 37.51 47.90
N ARG A 4 9.56 37.63 46.70
CA ARG A 4 8.47 36.77 46.20
C ARG A 4 9.06 35.50 45.58
N THR A 5 8.99 34.37 46.30
CA THR A 5 9.39 33.03 45.83
C THR A 5 8.49 32.57 44.67
N LYS A 6 9.05 32.37 43.48
CA LYS A 6 8.32 31.84 42.32
C LYS A 6 8.05 30.33 42.51
N LYS A 7 6.78 29.95 42.70
CA LYS A 7 6.32 28.56 42.60
C LYS A 7 6.51 28.06 41.16
N LYS A 8 7.36 27.04 40.97
CA LYS A 8 7.54 26.31 39.71
C LYS A 8 6.36 25.35 39.56
N VAL A 9 5.35 25.73 38.76
CA VAL A 9 4.23 24.84 38.42
C VAL A 9 4.75 23.82 37.40
N LEU A 10 5.09 22.63 37.87
CA LEU A 10 5.32 21.48 37.01
C LEU A 10 3.95 21.05 36.46
N TYR A 11 3.65 21.44 35.22
CA TYR A 11 2.63 20.74 34.45
C TYR A 11 3.12 19.32 34.27
N ALA A 12 2.61 18.42 35.12
CA ALA A 12 2.65 16.99 34.89
C ALA A 12 1.88 16.72 33.60
N GLY A 13 2.57 16.80 32.47
CA GLY A 13 2.09 16.27 31.21
C GLY A 13 1.62 14.86 31.50
N LYS A 14 0.36 14.59 31.19
CA LYS A 14 -0.26 13.27 31.30
C LYS A 14 0.43 12.36 30.29
N GLY A 15 1.66 11.97 30.62
CA GLY A 15 2.43 10.97 29.92
C GLY A 15 1.59 9.71 29.97
N LEU A 16 1.22 9.21 28.79
CA LEU A 16 0.65 7.89 28.64
C LEU A 16 1.77 6.88 28.95
N GLY A 17 2.10 6.77 30.24
CA GLY A 17 2.87 5.69 30.81
C GLY A 17 1.99 4.44 30.80
N LYS A 18 1.93 3.77 29.66
CA LYS A 18 1.68 2.34 29.59
C LYS A 18 2.92 1.74 28.94
N GLY A 19 3.61 0.89 29.71
CA GLY A 19 4.95 0.43 29.45
C GLY A 19 5.14 -0.33 28.14
N LYS A 20 6.36 -0.82 27.96
CA LYS A 20 6.88 -1.63 26.85
C LYS A 20 6.14 -2.98 26.63
N ALA A 21 4.82 -3.02 26.69
CA ALA A 21 4.05 -4.03 26.01
C ALA A 21 3.89 -3.53 24.57
N VAL A 22 4.50 -4.24 23.62
CA VAL A 22 4.18 -4.06 22.20
C VAL A 22 2.67 -4.25 22.10
N LEU A 23 1.92 -3.15 22.01
CA LEU A 23 0.48 -3.20 21.79
C LEU A 23 0.32 -4.00 20.51
N LYS A 24 -0.11 -5.27 20.63
CA LYS A 24 -0.31 -6.15 19.48
C LYS A 24 -1.27 -5.39 18.56
N ARG A 25 -0.74 -4.86 17.47
CA ARG A 25 -1.53 -4.11 16.51
C ARG A 25 -2.44 -5.14 15.85
N HIS A 26 -3.69 -5.17 16.30
CA HIS A 26 -4.70 -5.98 15.64
C HIS A 26 -4.83 -5.51 14.20
N ARG A 27 -4.84 -6.46 13.26
CA ARG A 27 -5.03 -6.19 11.83
C ARG A 27 -6.40 -5.52 11.65
N LYS A 28 -6.43 -4.35 11.03
CA LYS A 28 -7.70 -3.69 10.67
C LYS A 28 -8.51 -4.63 9.78
N LEU A 29 -9.78 -4.82 10.09
CA LEU A 29 -10.71 -5.50 9.19
C LEU A 29 -10.88 -4.62 7.95
N LEU A 30 -10.54 -5.16 6.77
CA LEU A 30 -10.71 -4.45 5.51
C LEU A 30 -12.20 -4.52 5.11
N ARG A 31 -12.84 -3.38 4.93
CA ARG A 31 -14.23 -3.27 4.47
C ARG A 31 -14.32 -2.20 3.38
N GLU A 32 -14.97 -2.54 2.26
CA GLU A 32 -15.33 -1.60 1.18
C GLU A 32 -14.23 -0.65 0.64
N ASN A 33 -12.96 -1.07 0.64
CA ASN A 33 -11.84 -0.25 0.15
C ASN A 33 -12.00 0.24 -1.31
N ILE A 34 -12.86 -0.42 -2.09
CA ILE A 34 -13.13 -0.06 -3.48
C ILE A 34 -13.73 1.36 -3.61
N LYS A 35 -14.47 1.84 -2.60
CA LYS A 35 -14.99 3.22 -2.55
C LYS A 35 -13.88 4.26 -2.36
N GLY A 36 -12.70 3.83 -1.90
CA GLY A 36 -11.47 4.65 -1.86
C GLY A 36 -10.99 5.09 -3.25
N ILE A 37 -11.43 4.39 -4.31
CA ILE A 37 -11.28 4.87 -5.68
C ILE A 37 -12.36 5.93 -5.93
N THR A 38 -11.97 7.19 -5.76
CA THR A 38 -12.88 8.33 -5.79
C THR A 38 -13.32 8.70 -7.21
N ARG A 39 -14.49 9.35 -7.34
CA ARG A 39 -15.01 9.85 -8.63
C ARG A 39 -13.98 10.74 -9.37
N PRO A 40 -13.24 11.66 -8.71
CA PRO A 40 -12.18 12.42 -9.38
C PRO A 40 -11.05 11.55 -9.94
N ALA A 41 -10.65 10.46 -9.26
CA ALA A 41 -9.62 9.55 -9.77
C ALA A 41 -10.08 8.85 -11.05
N ILE A 42 -11.31 8.33 -11.06
CA ILE A 42 -11.92 7.72 -12.26
C ILE A 42 -12.02 8.75 -13.39
N ARG A 43 -12.41 9.99 -13.07
CA ARG A 43 -12.45 11.08 -14.06
C ARG A 43 -11.07 11.33 -14.68
N ARG A 44 -10.00 11.40 -13.88
CA ARG A 44 -8.63 11.57 -14.39
C ARG A 44 -8.20 10.44 -15.31
N LEU A 45 -8.53 9.19 -14.97
CA LEU A 45 -8.25 8.03 -15.83
C LEU A 45 -9.01 8.12 -17.15
N ALA A 46 -10.32 8.39 -17.11
CA ALA A 46 -11.14 8.52 -18.30
C ALA A 46 -10.69 9.68 -19.20
N ARG A 47 -10.29 10.82 -18.61
CA ARG A 47 -9.72 11.94 -19.38
C ARG A 47 -8.42 11.56 -20.07
N ARG A 48 -7.52 10.83 -19.40
CA ARG A 48 -6.29 10.31 -20.02
C ARG A 48 -6.60 9.38 -21.18
N GLY A 49 -7.70 8.62 -21.11
CA GLY A 49 -8.22 7.81 -22.21
C GLY A 49 -9.01 8.57 -23.28
N GLY A 50 -9.03 9.91 -23.28
CA GLY A 50 -9.73 10.70 -24.31
C GLY A 50 -11.25 10.79 -24.14
N VAL A 51 -11.81 10.33 -23.02
CA VAL A 51 -13.27 10.33 -22.81
C VAL A 51 -13.77 11.75 -22.58
N LYS A 52 -14.71 12.23 -23.42
CA LYS A 52 -15.26 13.61 -23.39
C LYS A 52 -16.44 13.81 -22.44
N ARG A 53 -17.35 12.85 -22.30
CA ARG A 53 -18.48 12.90 -21.35
C ARG A 53 -18.57 11.58 -20.59
N ILE A 54 -18.94 11.64 -19.31
CA ILE A 54 -18.96 10.47 -18.42
C ILE A 54 -20.33 10.43 -17.75
N SER A 55 -21.08 9.35 -17.97
CA SER A 55 -22.37 9.10 -17.31
C SER A 55 -22.19 8.77 -15.82
N ALA A 56 -23.23 8.96 -15.01
CA ALA A 56 -23.21 8.69 -13.58
C ALA A 56 -23.02 7.20 -13.25
N GLY A 57 -23.51 6.27 -14.07
CA GLY A 57 -23.37 4.82 -13.84
C GLY A 57 -21.93 4.31 -13.98
N ILE A 58 -21.09 5.01 -14.74
CA ILE A 58 -19.71 4.59 -15.05
C ILE A 58 -18.82 4.54 -13.80
N TYR A 59 -19.12 5.30 -12.75
CA TYR A 59 -18.27 5.30 -11.56
C TYR A 59 -18.31 3.95 -10.82
N GLU A 60 -19.46 3.30 -10.73
CA GLU A 60 -19.55 1.97 -10.12
C GLU A 60 -19.04 0.88 -11.07
N GLU A 61 -19.35 1.00 -12.36
CA GLU A 61 -18.86 0.06 -13.37
C GLU A 61 -17.32 0.03 -13.44
N ALA A 62 -16.68 1.20 -13.42
CA ALA A 62 -15.23 1.30 -13.39
C ALA A 62 -14.62 0.68 -12.13
N ARG A 63 -15.31 0.78 -10.98
CA ARG A 63 -14.88 0.11 -9.74
C ARG A 63 -15.02 -1.40 -9.84
N HIS A 64 -16.12 -1.89 -10.43
CA HIS A 64 -16.32 -3.31 -10.67
C HIS A 64 -15.22 -3.87 -11.58
N ALA A 65 -14.96 -3.23 -12.72
CA ALA A 65 -13.92 -3.62 -13.66
C ALA A 65 -12.52 -3.63 -13.02
N LEU A 66 -12.19 -2.60 -12.23
CA LEU A 66 -10.91 -2.54 -11.50
C LEU A 66 -10.79 -3.68 -10.49
N ARG A 67 -11.85 -3.95 -9.72
CA ARG A 67 -11.86 -5.05 -8.75
C ARG A 67 -11.70 -6.40 -9.44
N HIS A 68 -12.39 -6.61 -10.56
CA HIS A 68 -12.28 -7.84 -11.34
C HIS A 68 -10.84 -8.04 -11.81
N PHE A 69 -10.26 -7.04 -12.48
CA PHE A 69 -8.89 -7.09 -12.97
C PHE A 69 -7.87 -7.41 -11.87
N LEU A 70 -7.97 -6.75 -10.71
CA LEU A 70 -7.07 -6.99 -9.59
C LEU A 70 -7.29 -8.37 -8.96
N THR A 71 -8.54 -8.81 -8.84
CA THR A 71 -8.88 -10.12 -8.26
C THR A 71 -8.24 -11.24 -9.07
N GLU A 72 -8.40 -11.18 -10.38
CA GLU A 72 -7.83 -12.18 -11.25
C GLU A 72 -6.30 -12.12 -11.28
N THR A 73 -5.71 -10.92 -11.38
CA THR A 73 -4.25 -10.77 -11.39
C THR A 73 -3.63 -11.24 -10.07
N LEU A 74 -4.23 -10.90 -8.94
CA LEU A 74 -3.71 -11.29 -7.62
C LEU A 74 -3.83 -12.79 -7.35
N ARG A 75 -4.81 -13.50 -7.95
CA ARG A 75 -4.85 -14.97 -7.88
C ARG A 75 -3.57 -15.58 -8.45
N ASP A 76 -3.15 -15.13 -9.63
CA ASP A 76 -1.92 -15.62 -10.27
C ASP A 76 -0.68 -15.23 -9.45
N VAL A 77 -0.62 -14.00 -8.92
CA VAL A 77 0.50 -13.55 -8.08
C VAL A 77 0.65 -14.41 -6.82
N VAL A 78 -0.46 -14.71 -6.14
CA VAL A 78 -0.43 -15.56 -4.94
C VAL A 78 0.02 -16.97 -5.30
N THR A 79 -0.44 -17.53 -6.43
CA THR A 79 0.03 -18.84 -6.90
C THR A 79 1.54 -18.89 -7.11
N TYR A 80 2.15 -17.86 -7.71
CA TYR A 80 3.61 -17.80 -7.87
C TYR A 80 4.34 -17.64 -6.52
N CYS A 81 3.81 -16.81 -5.62
CA CYS A 81 4.39 -16.63 -4.28
C CYS A 81 4.36 -17.92 -3.45
N GLU A 82 3.25 -18.68 -3.54
CA GLU A 82 3.07 -19.96 -2.86
C GLU A 82 3.96 -21.06 -3.45
N TYR A 83 4.14 -21.09 -4.78
CA TYR A 83 5.06 -21.99 -5.46
C TYR A 83 6.50 -21.82 -4.92
N GLU A 84 6.92 -20.59 -4.67
CA GLU A 84 8.23 -20.27 -4.09
C GLU A 84 8.29 -20.40 -2.55
N LYS A 85 7.21 -20.83 -1.91
CA LYS A 85 7.07 -20.98 -0.44
C LYS A 85 7.36 -19.67 0.32
N LYS A 86 7.12 -18.52 -0.32
CA LYS A 86 7.28 -17.18 0.28
C LYS A 86 5.99 -16.71 0.93
N LYS A 87 6.11 -15.94 2.01
CA LYS A 87 4.99 -15.24 2.66
C LYS A 87 4.88 -13.76 2.26
N THR A 88 5.81 -13.28 1.46
CA THR A 88 5.92 -11.88 1.08
C THR A 88 5.97 -11.80 -0.43
N VAL A 89 4.97 -11.15 -1.01
CA VAL A 89 4.91 -10.93 -2.45
C VAL A 89 6.02 -9.97 -2.86
N THR A 90 6.83 -10.39 -3.83
CA THR A 90 7.87 -9.60 -4.47
C THR A 90 7.42 -9.08 -5.84
N VAL A 91 8.18 -8.16 -6.42
CA VAL A 91 7.87 -7.60 -7.74
C VAL A 91 7.96 -8.66 -8.84
N MET A 92 8.77 -9.69 -8.66
CA MET A 92 8.92 -10.78 -9.64
C MET A 92 7.61 -11.55 -9.85
N GLU A 93 6.91 -11.92 -8.79
CA GLU A 93 5.65 -12.66 -8.90
C GLU A 93 4.56 -11.82 -9.60
N VAL A 94 4.59 -10.50 -9.39
CA VAL A 94 3.71 -9.55 -10.09
C VAL A 94 4.04 -9.48 -11.57
N LEU A 95 5.32 -9.39 -11.93
CA LEU A 95 5.76 -9.35 -13.33
C LEU A 95 5.41 -10.64 -14.07
N LEU A 96 5.61 -11.80 -13.43
CA LEU A 96 5.27 -13.10 -14.02
C LEU A 96 3.76 -13.25 -14.23
N ALA A 97 2.94 -12.88 -13.26
CA ALA A 97 1.48 -12.90 -13.38
C ALA A 97 0.97 -11.99 -14.51
N LEU A 98 1.54 -10.80 -14.62
CA LEU A 98 1.18 -9.86 -15.68
C LEU A 98 1.63 -10.32 -17.07
N LYS A 99 2.84 -10.91 -17.17
CA LYS A 99 3.34 -11.51 -18.41
C LYS A 99 2.44 -12.64 -18.89
N ARG A 100 1.99 -13.53 -17.99
CA ARG A 100 1.03 -14.61 -18.31
C ARG A 100 -0.29 -14.08 -18.89
N ARG A 101 -0.73 -12.90 -18.45
CA ARG A 101 -1.96 -12.24 -18.92
C ARG A 101 -1.77 -11.38 -20.17
N GLY A 102 -0.59 -11.35 -20.76
CA GLY A 102 -0.27 -10.50 -21.91
C GLY A 102 -0.17 -9.00 -21.57
N LYS A 103 0.06 -8.65 -20.30
CA LYS A 103 0.15 -7.26 -19.81
C LYS A 103 1.52 -6.96 -19.22
N THR A 104 2.58 -7.27 -19.96
CA THR A 104 3.97 -7.05 -19.52
C THR A 104 4.21 -5.58 -19.16
N ILE A 105 4.80 -5.34 -17.99
CA ILE A 105 5.18 -4.00 -17.53
C ILE A 105 6.72 -3.95 -17.46
N TYR A 106 7.30 -2.90 -18.03
CA TYR A 106 8.75 -2.67 -18.05
C TYR A 106 9.18 -1.68 -16.96
N GLY A 107 10.48 -1.66 -16.65
CA GLY A 107 11.05 -0.72 -15.68
C GLY A 107 11.00 -1.19 -14.23
N PHE A 108 10.66 -2.45 -14.00
CA PHE A 108 10.60 -3.08 -12.68
C PHE A 108 11.59 -4.25 -12.52
N ASP A 109 12.36 -4.55 -13.57
CA ASP A 109 13.38 -5.60 -13.58
C ASP A 109 14.69 -5.18 -12.87
N GLY A 110 14.88 -3.86 -12.64
CA GLY A 110 16.19 -3.27 -12.36
C GLY A 110 16.61 -3.04 -10.90
N ASP A 111 15.71 -2.95 -9.91
CA ASP A 111 16.08 -2.30 -8.64
C ASP A 111 15.80 -3.07 -7.34
N ILE A 112 15.28 -4.30 -7.42
CA ILE A 112 14.80 -5.00 -6.21
C ILE A 112 15.54 -6.32 -5.94
N ILE A 113 16.24 -6.88 -6.94
CA ILE A 113 16.84 -8.21 -6.83
C ILE A 113 18.25 -8.17 -6.18
N HIS A 114 19.06 -7.13 -6.38
CA HIS A 114 20.44 -7.12 -5.83
C HIS A 114 20.56 -6.63 -4.38
N LYS A 115 19.78 -5.64 -3.94
CA LYS A 115 20.00 -5.02 -2.61
C LYS A 115 19.61 -5.88 -1.40
N ARG A 116 19.06 -7.09 -1.59
CA ARG A 116 18.69 -7.99 -0.48
C ARG A 116 19.34 -9.36 -0.52
N LEU A 117 19.94 -9.75 -1.65
CA LEU A 117 20.73 -10.99 -1.74
C LEU A 117 22.21 -10.73 -1.42
N ASP A 118 22.68 -9.48 -1.56
CA ASP A 118 24.01 -9.10 -1.13
C ASP A 118 24.04 -8.74 0.37
N GLY A 119 24.04 -9.79 1.20
CA GLY A 119 24.60 -9.74 2.55
C GLY A 119 26.11 -9.49 2.57
N ARG A 120 26.67 -8.81 1.56
CA ARG A 120 28.05 -8.32 1.58
C ARG A 120 28.05 -6.85 1.96
N ARG A 121 28.54 -6.62 3.18
CA ARG A 121 29.16 -5.36 3.61
C ARG A 121 29.96 -4.78 2.45
N LEU A 122 29.57 -3.60 1.97
CA LEU A 122 30.56 -2.69 1.42
C LEU A 122 31.12 -1.94 2.62
N GLY A 123 32.25 -2.45 3.11
CA GLY A 123 33.20 -1.61 3.82
C GLY A 123 33.85 -0.66 2.82
N GLY A 124 34.06 0.57 3.28
CA GLY A 124 34.54 1.73 2.54
C GLY A 124 33.99 2.96 3.23
#